data_AF-A0A0F5ZPK4-F1
#
_entry.id   AF-A0A0F5ZPK4-F1
#
_cell.length_a   1.000
_cell.length_b   1.000
_cell.length_c   1.000
_cell.angle_alpha   90.00
_cell.angle_beta   90.00
_cell.angle_gamma   90.00
#
_symmetry.space_group_name_H-M   'P 1'
#
loop_
_entity.id
_entity.type
_entity.pdbx_description
1 polymer ?
#
loop_
_entity_poly.entity_id
_entity_poly.type
_entity_poly.pdbx_seq_one_letter_code
_entity_poly.pdbx_strand_id
1 'polypeptide(L)'
;MTMFIMLESRTDIAAAQNSLKSTLEAQSDKTVKRTIGYPGGHTPDQWLSAFGNQWFWSGKTSKQDPSARRSLNWFGFYSDEAGVDITVEINTVPEGLNNRIGGFFARHSETGVVYLFHSARVGGGRKGVGRKLF
;
A
#
# COMPACT_ATOMS: atom_id res chain seq x y z
N MET A 1 7.12 16.76 22.94
CA MET A 1 8.00 15.89 22.13
C MET A 1 7.10 15.26 21.09
N THR A 2 7.32 15.61 19.82
CA THR A 2 6.50 15.12 18.72
C THR A 2 6.76 13.63 18.49
N MET A 3 5.71 12.80 18.55
CA MET A 3 5.78 11.34 18.42
C MET A 3 4.76 10.83 17.39
N PHE A 4 5.11 9.78 16.65
CA PHE A 4 4.16 8.99 15.87
C PHE A 4 3.77 7.73 16.64
N ILE A 5 2.47 7.51 16.81
CA ILE A 5 1.90 6.38 17.54
C ILE A 5 1.30 5.42 16.53
N MET A 6 1.83 4.21 16.43
CA MET A 6 1.35 3.20 15.50
C MET A 6 -0.10 2.82 15.83
N LEU A 7 -0.93 2.67 14.79
CA LEU A 7 -2.28 2.14 14.93
C LEU A 7 -2.22 0.61 14.97
N GLU A 8 -2.76 0.01 16.03
CA GLU A 8 -2.76 -1.44 16.22
C GLU A 8 -4.18 -2.03 16.19
N SER A 9 -5.20 -1.25 16.54
CA SER A 9 -6.57 -1.76 16.57
C SER A 9 -7.09 -1.98 15.14
N ARG A 10 -7.84 -3.07 14.96
CA ARG A 10 -8.48 -3.38 13.67
C ARG A 10 -9.37 -2.26 13.17
N THR A 11 -10.11 -1.63 14.07
CA THR A 11 -11.05 -0.55 13.75
C THR A 11 -10.30 0.69 13.28
N ASP A 12 -9.25 1.11 13.98
CA ASP A 12 -8.47 2.28 13.60
C ASP A 12 -7.74 2.06 12.27
N ILE A 13 -7.17 0.87 12.06
CA ILE A 13 -6.50 0.54 10.80
C ILE A 13 -7.50 0.50 9.64
N ALA A 14 -8.68 -0.08 9.84
CA ALA A 14 -9.72 -0.10 8.81
C ALA A 14 -10.21 1.31 8.47
N ALA A 15 -10.39 2.18 9.47
CA ALA A 15 -10.75 3.58 9.28
C ALA A 15 -9.65 4.34 8.51
N ALA A 16 -8.39 4.17 8.89
CA ALA A 16 -7.24 4.78 8.21
C ALA A 16 -7.12 4.30 6.75
N GLN A 17 -7.32 3.01 6.50
CA GLN A 17 -7.31 2.44 5.15
C GLN A 17 -8.43 3.00 4.27
N ASN A 18 -9.64 3.13 4.83
CA ASN A 18 -10.76 3.74 4.11
C ASN A 18 -10.49 5.22 3.82
N SER A 19 -9.97 5.96 4.81
CA SER A 19 -9.59 7.37 4.63
C SER A 19 -8.55 7.53 3.53
N LEU A 20 -7.46 6.75 3.55
CA LEU A 20 -6.43 6.78 2.50
C LEU A 20 -7.05 6.59 1.12
N LYS A 21 -7.86 5.53 0.96
CA LYS A 21 -8.51 5.19 -0.30
C LYS A 21 -9.40 6.33 -0.78
N SER A 22 -10.34 6.77 0.05
CA SER A 22 -11.31 7.81 -0.32
C SER A 22 -10.65 9.16 -0.58
N THR A 23 -9.61 9.53 0.18
CA THR A 23 -8.85 10.76 -0.04
C THR A 23 -8.15 10.74 -1.40
N LEU A 24 -7.45 9.65 -1.73
CA LEU A 24 -6.75 9.55 -3.02
C LEU A 24 -7.74 9.47 -4.19
N GLU A 25 -8.80 8.67 -4.10
CA GLU A 25 -9.81 8.59 -5.15
C GLU A 25 -10.47 9.97 -5.40
N ALA A 26 -10.79 10.72 -4.34
CA ALA A 26 -11.40 12.05 -4.46
C ALA A 26 -10.47 13.13 -5.01
N GLN A 27 -9.15 12.98 -4.85
CA GLN A 27 -8.15 13.94 -5.34
C GLN A 27 -7.57 13.55 -6.70
N SER A 28 -7.97 12.41 -7.25
CA SER A 28 -7.45 11.93 -8.53
C SER A 28 -7.93 12.80 -9.69
N ASP A 29 -7.05 13.00 -10.67
CA ASP A 29 -7.40 13.74 -11.90
C ASP A 29 -8.40 12.95 -12.73
N LYS A 30 -8.25 11.62 -12.74
CA LYS A 30 -9.08 10.68 -13.49
C LYS A 30 -9.02 9.27 -12.91
N THR A 31 -10.08 8.53 -13.16
CA THR A 31 -10.14 7.08 -12.95
C THR A 31 -10.00 6.37 -14.29
N VAL A 32 -9.03 5.45 -14.40
CA VAL A 32 -8.67 4.78 -15.66
C VAL A 32 -8.59 3.27 -15.48
N LYS A 33 -8.98 2.51 -16.52
CA LYS A 33 -8.87 1.04 -16.50
C LYS A 33 -7.55 0.59 -17.12
N ARG A 34 -6.77 -0.23 -16.41
CA ARG A 34 -5.44 -0.71 -16.85
C ARG A 34 -5.14 -2.12 -16.33
N THR A 35 -4.19 -2.77 -16.96
CA THR A 35 -3.53 -3.96 -16.40
C THR A 35 -2.37 -3.53 -15.50
N ILE A 36 -2.32 -4.06 -14.26
CA ILE A 36 -1.23 -3.77 -13.32
C ILE A 36 -0.21 -4.90 -13.36
N GLY A 37 1.04 -4.61 -13.72
CA GLY A 37 2.17 -5.54 -13.76
C GLY A 37 2.99 -5.57 -12.47
N TYR A 38 3.52 -6.75 -12.13
CA TYR A 38 4.46 -6.95 -11.02
C TYR A 38 5.36 -8.17 -11.26
N PRO A 39 6.48 -8.33 -10.52
CA PRO A 39 7.36 -9.48 -10.72
C PRO A 39 6.63 -10.83 -10.59
N GLY A 40 6.56 -11.56 -11.70
CA GLY A 40 5.93 -12.88 -11.76
C GLY A 40 4.42 -12.88 -12.03
N GLY A 41 3.79 -11.76 -12.39
CA GLY A 41 2.39 -11.75 -12.79
C GLY A 41 1.82 -10.39 -13.17
N HIS A 42 0.52 -10.36 -13.41
CA HIS A 42 -0.24 -9.15 -13.64
C HIS A 42 -1.67 -9.31 -13.13
N THR A 43 -2.35 -8.19 -12.86
CA THR A 43 -3.77 -8.13 -12.54
C THR A 43 -4.47 -7.28 -13.61
N PRO A 44 -5.23 -7.88 -14.53
CA PRO A 44 -5.86 -7.15 -15.63
C PRO A 44 -7.06 -6.34 -15.15
N ASP A 45 -7.48 -5.39 -16.00
CA ASP A 45 -8.79 -4.74 -15.92
C ASP A 45 -9.11 -3.99 -14.61
N GLN A 46 -8.09 -3.43 -13.95
CA GLN A 46 -8.26 -2.70 -12.70
C GLN A 46 -8.54 -1.22 -12.93
N TRP A 47 -9.43 -0.65 -12.11
CA TRP A 47 -9.66 0.79 -12.06
C TRP A 47 -8.64 1.44 -11.13
N LEU A 48 -7.84 2.35 -11.68
CA LEU A 48 -6.80 3.09 -10.97
C LEU A 48 -7.20 4.56 -10.83
N SER A 49 -6.76 5.20 -9.75
CA SER A 49 -6.74 6.65 -9.61
C SER A 49 -5.43 7.21 -10.17
N ALA A 50 -5.49 8.11 -11.15
CA ALA A 50 -4.30 8.73 -11.76
C ALA A 50 -4.11 10.18 -11.30
N PHE A 51 -2.85 10.58 -11.12
CA PHE A 51 -2.39 11.90 -10.67
C PHE A 51 -1.20 12.34 -11.52
N GLY A 52 -1.41 13.14 -12.55
CA GLY A 52 -0.38 13.49 -13.52
C GLY A 52 0.34 12.25 -14.07
N ASN A 53 1.61 12.07 -13.68
CA ASN A 53 2.45 10.93 -14.06
C ASN A 53 2.50 9.80 -13.01
N GLN A 54 1.57 9.75 -12.06
CA GLN A 54 1.50 8.74 -11.00
C GLN A 54 0.14 8.07 -10.96
N TRP A 55 0.06 6.88 -10.37
CA TRP A 55 -1.20 6.18 -10.13
C TRP A 55 -1.24 5.51 -8.76
N PHE A 56 -2.46 5.27 -8.28
CA PHE A 56 -2.77 4.54 -7.06
C PHE A 56 -3.85 3.48 -7.31
N TRP A 57 -3.70 2.34 -6.66
CA TRP A 57 -4.73 1.32 -6.55
C TRP A 57 -4.74 0.72 -5.14
N SER A 58 -5.92 0.37 -4.64
CA SER A 58 -6.07 -0.35 -3.38
C SER A 58 -7.02 -1.54 -3.48
N GLY A 59 -6.65 -2.62 -2.81
CA GLY A 59 -7.43 -3.85 -2.75
C GLY A 59 -7.14 -4.67 -1.50
N LYS A 60 -7.52 -5.95 -1.52
CA LYS A 60 -7.27 -6.89 -0.43
C LYS A 60 -6.78 -8.21 -1.00
N THR A 61 -5.93 -8.92 -0.27
CA THR A 61 -5.56 -10.29 -0.64
C THR A 61 -6.77 -11.22 -0.57
N SER A 62 -6.94 -12.07 -1.58
CA SER A 62 -7.96 -13.13 -1.62
C SER A 62 -7.63 -14.35 -0.75
N LYS A 63 -6.48 -14.37 -0.06
CA LYS A 63 -6.00 -15.53 0.70
C LYS A 63 -6.92 -15.83 1.88
N GLN A 64 -7.32 -17.11 2.02
CA GLN A 64 -8.12 -17.55 3.15
C GLN A 64 -7.34 -17.47 4.49
N ASP A 65 -6.01 -17.68 4.43
CA ASP A 65 -5.11 -17.61 5.58
C ASP A 65 -5.17 -16.22 6.26
N PRO A 66 -5.67 -16.15 7.51
CA PRO A 66 -5.75 -14.91 8.26
C PRO A 66 -4.41 -14.20 8.45
N SER A 67 -3.31 -14.95 8.55
CA SER A 67 -1.95 -14.40 8.73
C SER A 67 -1.40 -13.73 7.47
N ALA A 68 -1.98 -14.06 6.31
CA ALA A 68 -1.63 -13.50 5.02
C ALA A 68 -2.57 -12.36 4.58
N ARG A 69 -3.64 -12.07 5.35
CA ARG A 69 -4.57 -10.98 5.05
C ARG A 69 -3.87 -9.66 5.16
N ARG A 70 -3.98 -8.87 4.10
CA ARG A 70 -3.46 -7.49 4.05
C ARG A 70 -4.31 -6.65 3.12
N SER A 71 -4.38 -5.37 3.43
CA SER A 71 -4.80 -4.35 2.46
C SER A 71 -3.62 -4.11 1.53
N LEU A 72 -3.90 -4.06 0.23
CA LEU A 72 -2.95 -3.77 -0.81
C LEU A 72 -3.00 -2.28 -1.12
N ASN A 73 -1.85 -1.63 -1.17
CA ASN A 73 -1.73 -0.23 -1.61
C ASN A 73 -0.57 -0.15 -2.60
N TRP A 74 -0.90 -0.02 -3.86
CA TRP A 74 0.04 -0.05 -4.98
C TRP A 74 0.12 1.31 -5.63
N PHE A 75 1.34 1.71 -5.96
CA PHE A 75 1.65 2.98 -6.57
C PHE A 75 2.65 2.77 -7.70
N GLY A 76 2.60 3.63 -8.70
CA GLY A 76 3.61 3.63 -9.74
C GLY A 76 3.54 4.85 -10.64
N PHE A 77 4.38 4.84 -11.67
CA PHE A 77 4.33 5.84 -12.71
C PHE A 77 3.22 5.52 -13.70
N TYR A 78 2.44 6.53 -14.03
CA TYR A 78 1.37 6.44 -15.00
C TYR A 78 1.91 6.68 -16.41
N SER A 79 1.43 5.86 -17.34
CA SER A 79 1.55 6.06 -18.78
C SER A 79 0.21 5.80 -19.44
N ASP A 80 0.02 6.33 -20.65
CA ASP A 80 -1.19 6.08 -21.44
C ASP A 80 -1.19 4.70 -22.13
N GLU A 81 -0.18 3.85 -21.87
CA GLU A 81 -0.14 2.47 -22.34
C GLU A 81 -1.26 1.62 -21.71
N ALA A 82 -1.48 0.43 -22.29
CA ALA A 82 -2.53 -0.48 -21.82
C ALA A 82 -2.28 -1.05 -20.40
N GLY A 83 -1.03 -1.02 -19.94
CA GLY A 83 -0.63 -1.48 -18.62
C GLY A 83 0.30 -0.51 -17.91
N VAL A 84 0.42 -0.69 -16.60
CA VAL A 84 1.34 0.05 -15.73
C VAL A 84 1.98 -0.91 -14.73
N ASP A 85 3.21 -0.62 -14.29
CA ASP A 85 3.92 -1.45 -13.34
C ASP A 85 3.90 -0.87 -11.91
N ILE A 86 3.83 -1.76 -10.91
CA ILE A 86 4.01 -1.37 -9.50
C ILE A 86 5.44 -0.86 -9.32
N THR A 87 5.57 0.39 -8.89
CA THR A 87 6.84 0.97 -8.44
C THR A 87 7.01 0.84 -6.93
N VAL A 88 5.92 1.04 -6.17
CA VAL A 88 5.91 0.96 -4.70
C VAL A 88 4.69 0.20 -4.22
N GLU A 89 4.89 -0.71 -3.26
CA GLU A 89 3.83 -1.44 -2.56
C GLU A 89 3.95 -1.19 -1.05
N ILE A 90 2.90 -0.61 -0.44
CA ILE A 90 2.85 -0.35 1.01
C ILE A 90 1.61 -1.05 1.61
N ASN A 91 1.71 -2.35 1.76
CA ASN A 91 0.63 -3.15 2.30
C ASN A 91 0.53 -3.01 3.82
N THR A 92 -0.69 -3.03 4.33
CA THR A 92 -0.97 -2.95 5.77
C THR A 92 -1.69 -4.22 6.26
N VAL A 93 -1.43 -4.61 7.50
CA VAL A 93 -2.15 -5.71 8.15
C VAL A 93 -3.47 -5.22 8.75
N PRO A 94 -4.47 -6.11 8.91
CA PRO A 94 -5.76 -5.71 9.45
C PRO A 94 -5.74 -5.40 10.95
N GLU A 95 -4.70 -5.80 11.69
CA GLU A 95 -4.59 -5.65 13.15
C GLU A 95 -3.15 -5.87 13.62
N GLY A 96 -2.75 -5.13 14.66
CA GLY A 96 -1.47 -5.25 15.34
C GLY A 96 -0.24 -4.98 14.48
N LEU A 97 0.92 -5.40 14.98
CA LEU A 97 2.19 -5.34 14.26
C LEU A 97 2.48 -6.69 13.57
N ASN A 98 2.93 -6.62 12.31
CA ASN A 98 3.44 -7.79 11.61
C ASN A 98 4.87 -7.54 11.13
N ASN A 99 5.85 -8.24 11.72
CA ASN A 99 7.27 -8.09 11.39
C ASN A 99 7.65 -8.51 9.95
N ARG A 100 6.73 -9.11 9.19
CA ARG A 100 6.91 -9.53 7.79
C ARG A 100 6.36 -8.52 6.79
N ILE A 101 5.39 -7.70 7.18
CA ILE A 101 4.72 -6.73 6.31
C ILE A 101 5.21 -5.34 6.72
N GLY A 102 5.84 -4.65 5.77
CA GLY A 102 6.57 -3.43 6.07
C GLY A 102 5.71 -2.18 6.26
N GLY A 103 4.45 -2.19 5.80
CA GLY A 103 3.56 -1.04 5.85
C GLY A 103 2.66 -1.01 7.09
N PHE A 104 2.46 0.18 7.64
CA PHE A 104 1.61 0.40 8.82
C PHE A 104 1.09 1.85 8.84
N PHE A 105 0.03 2.09 9.60
CA PHE A 105 -0.43 3.46 9.87
C PHE A 105 0.09 3.95 11.21
N ALA A 106 0.41 5.23 11.29
CA ALA A 106 0.67 5.88 12.58
C ALA A 106 0.05 7.27 12.64
N ARG A 107 -0.39 7.63 13.85
CA ARG A 107 -1.00 8.92 14.17
C ARG A 107 0.05 9.85 14.74
N HIS A 108 0.12 11.06 14.20
CA HIS A 108 0.90 12.13 14.79
C HIS A 108 0.25 12.58 16.10
N SER A 109 0.99 12.49 17.20
CA SER A 109 0.47 12.70 18.58
C SER A 109 -0.12 14.09 18.82
N GLU A 110 0.40 15.13 18.16
CA GLU A 110 -0.04 16.51 18.40
C GLU A 110 -1.17 16.95 17.46
N THR A 111 -1.20 16.46 16.23
CA THR A 111 -2.16 16.91 15.19
C THR A 111 -3.28 15.91 14.94
N GLY A 112 -3.14 14.66 15.39
CA GLY A 112 -4.08 13.59 15.10
C GLY A 112 -4.05 13.09 13.65
N VAL A 113 -3.24 13.69 12.77
CA VAL A 113 -3.13 13.28 11.36
C VAL A 113 -2.56 11.86 11.29
N VAL A 114 -3.18 11.03 10.46
CA VAL A 114 -2.77 9.64 10.25
C VAL A 114 -2.01 9.54 8.93
N TYR A 115 -0.86 8.88 8.98
CA TYR A 115 0.03 8.69 7.84
C TYR A 115 0.20 7.20 7.55
N LEU A 116 0.37 6.87 6.26
CA LEU A 116 0.83 5.56 5.82
C LEU A 116 2.36 5.55 5.82
N PHE A 117 2.95 4.64 6.59
CA PHE A 117 4.39 4.45 6.70
C PHE A 117 4.83 3.15 6.03
N HIS A 118 6.09 3.12 5.62
CA HIS A 118 6.79 1.90 5.22
C HIS A 118 8.10 1.78 5.99
N SER A 119 8.37 0.62 6.59
CA SER A 119 9.56 0.37 7.42
C SER A 119 10.87 0.20 6.63
N ALA A 120 10.83 0.30 5.29
CA ALA A 120 11.95 0.04 4.38
C ALA A 120 12.59 -1.36 4.52
N ARG A 121 11.94 -2.28 5.23
CA ARG A 121 12.37 -3.68 5.29
C ARG A 121 12.22 -4.30 3.90
N VAL A 122 13.27 -4.95 3.43
CA VAL A 122 13.25 -5.66 2.14
C VAL A 122 12.38 -6.90 2.29
N GLY A 123 11.21 -6.88 1.65
CA GLY A 123 10.32 -8.04 1.55
C GLY A 123 10.82 -9.06 0.52
N GLY A 124 10.34 -10.31 0.62
CA GLY A 124 10.62 -11.32 -0.41
C GLY A 124 11.97 -12.03 -0.29
N GLY A 125 12.55 -12.10 0.92
CA GLY A 125 13.82 -12.76 1.22
C GLY A 125 13.96 -14.12 0.54
N ARG A 126 14.66 -14.12 -0.60
CA ARG A 126 15.23 -15.30 -1.25
C ARG A 126 16.72 -15.24 -1.03
N LYS A 127 17.40 -16.39 -1.05
CA LYS A 127 18.87 -16.45 -1.00
C LYS A 127 19.41 -15.53 -2.11
N GLY A 128 20.17 -14.49 -1.73
CA GLY A 128 20.66 -13.47 -2.68
C GLY A 128 19.89 -12.14 -2.69
N VAL A 129 18.83 -11.97 -1.90
CA VAL A 129 18.10 -10.70 -1.75
C VAL A 129 18.04 -10.30 -0.28
N GLY A 130 18.83 -9.30 0.12
CA GLY A 130 18.89 -8.84 1.51
C GLY A 130 19.82 -7.65 1.71
N ARG A 131 19.55 -6.88 2.77
CA ARG A 131 20.26 -5.62 3.13
C ARG A 131 21.75 -5.79 3.48
N LYS A 132 22.24 -7.03 3.56
CA LYS A 132 23.65 -7.40 3.83
C LYS A 132 24.40 -7.92 2.59
N LEU A 133 23.82 -7.75 1.40
CA LEU A 133 24.43 -8.16 0.13
C LEU A 133 24.99 -6.97 -0.67
N PHE A 134 24.97 -5.77 -0.06
CA PHE A 134 25.64 -4.55 -0.49
C PHE A 134 26.40 -3.99 0.71
#